data_AF-A0AB39TE33-F1
#
_entry.id   AF-A0AB39TE33-F1
#
_cell.length_a   1.000
_cell.length_b   1.000
_cell.length_c   1.000
_cell.angle_alpha   90.00
_cell.angle_beta   90.00
_cell.angle_gamma   90.00
#
_symmetry.space_group_name_H-M   'P 1'
#
loop_
_entity.id
_entity.type
_entity.pdbx_description
1 polymer ?
#
loop_
_entity_poly.entity_id
_entity_poly.type
_entity_poly.pdbx_seq_one_letter_code
_entity_poly.pdbx_strand_id
1 'polypeptide(L)'
;MPLRRILTGLHRAWTAALVLALVLATGALAATSPAAAAGTTLKAAAEANGRYFGTALEGGDLGAPGETAVAAAQFDMLTPANEMKWDTIEPSPGAYNFGPGDRIVQFAKSHGMRVRGHNLVWQNQLPSWAANLPLNQVRSAMESHITAEATHYKGQVYAWDVINEPFNGDGSYVQDVFYRAMGEGYFADALRTAHAADPGAKLYINDYNIEGVNAKSDALYRLARSLLAQGVPLGGIGLESHFVLGQVPADLQADIQRFANLGLDVAVTELDDRIQLPASGAALQQQAADYAAVVKACTAVSRCVGVSQWGVDDAHSWIPGTFPGTGAATMYDGNDQPKPAYYAALSALGGSTPGGGGSTTGALRAVGAGKCLDVPNASTTAGTQVQIYSCWGGTNQTWTRTSAGELSVYDGGSRMCLDASGQGAANGTKVVVWSCNGQANQQWHLNADGTVTGAQSGLCLDVSGASTADGALVQLWTCGGGRNQQWTLG
;
A
#
# COMPACT_ATOMS: atom_id res chain seq x y z
N MET A 1 -9.94 45.96 60.17
CA MET A 1 -9.92 47.43 60.38
C MET A 1 -8.74 48.02 59.61
N PRO A 2 -8.90 49.16 58.93
CA PRO A 2 -8.42 49.35 57.55
C PRO A 2 -7.54 50.59 57.35
N LEU A 3 -6.75 50.67 56.26
CA LEU A 3 -6.30 51.93 55.62
C LEU A 3 -5.62 51.60 54.26
N ARG A 4 -6.24 51.76 53.08
CA ARG A 4 -6.61 52.94 52.25
C ARG A 4 -5.46 53.64 51.50
N ARG A 5 -5.64 53.71 50.16
CA ARG A 5 -5.27 54.72 49.11
C ARG A 5 -4.49 54.07 47.95
N ILE A 6 -4.97 53.89 46.71
CA ILE A 6 -5.74 54.67 45.72
C ILE A 6 -4.95 55.81 45.02
N LEU A 7 -4.77 55.60 43.70
CA LEU A 7 -4.59 56.52 42.55
C LEU A 7 -3.21 57.10 42.21
N THR A 8 -2.71 56.77 41.01
CA THR A 8 -2.71 57.57 39.74
C THR A 8 -1.76 56.83 38.76
N GLY A 9 -1.91 56.74 37.45
CA GLY A 9 -2.52 57.58 36.43
C GLY A 9 -1.52 57.64 35.26
N LEU A 10 -1.95 57.23 34.07
CA LEU A 10 -1.16 57.03 32.85
C LEU A 10 -0.31 58.24 32.41
N HIS A 11 0.84 58.02 31.75
CA HIS A 11 1.02 58.26 30.30
C HIS A 11 2.50 58.32 29.81
N ARG A 12 2.71 57.69 28.64
CA ARG A 12 3.60 58.08 27.51
C ARG A 12 5.12 57.82 27.59
N ALA A 13 5.48 56.62 27.16
CA ALA A 13 6.33 56.24 26.01
C ALA A 13 7.36 57.22 25.35
N TRP A 14 8.42 56.59 24.81
CA TRP A 14 9.48 57.02 23.85
C TRP A 14 10.66 57.81 24.50
N THR A 15 11.97 57.55 24.33
CA THR A 15 12.79 56.62 23.52
C THR A 15 14.27 56.77 23.94
N ALA A 16 15.09 55.76 23.61
CA ALA A 16 16.57 55.75 23.43
C ALA A 16 17.47 55.70 24.67
N ALA A 17 18.64 55.02 24.71
CA ALA A 17 19.31 53.95 23.96
C ALA A 17 20.68 53.74 24.68
N LEU A 18 21.20 52.49 24.70
CA LEU A 18 22.59 52.00 24.94
C LEU A 18 22.49 50.67 25.73
N VAL A 19 22.49 49.48 25.13
CA VAL A 19 23.56 48.75 24.39
C VAL A 19 24.87 48.61 25.17
N LEU A 20 25.05 47.45 25.84
CA LEU A 20 26.25 46.62 25.65
C LEU A 20 26.00 45.15 26.05
N ALA A 21 25.91 44.32 25.00
CA ALA A 21 26.32 42.92 24.86
C ALA A 21 26.40 41.98 26.10
N LEU A 22 25.48 41.02 26.13
CA LEU A 22 25.81 39.64 26.50
C LEU A 22 25.27 38.72 25.39
N VAL A 23 26.18 38.26 24.54
CA VAL A 23 25.90 37.42 23.37
C VAL A 23 26.45 36.02 23.66
N LEU A 24 25.62 35.01 23.33
CA LEU A 24 25.89 33.58 23.20
C LEU A 24 25.87 32.71 24.47
N ALA A 25 24.68 32.17 24.77
CA ALA A 25 24.49 30.72 24.93
C ALA A 25 22.99 30.36 25.07
N THR A 26 22.13 30.85 24.17
CA THR A 26 20.83 30.19 23.97
C THR A 26 21.07 29.03 23.00
N GLY A 27 21.50 27.89 23.55
CA GLY A 27 21.43 26.63 22.84
C GLY A 27 19.97 26.37 22.53
N ALA A 28 19.58 26.61 21.28
CA ALA A 28 18.34 26.11 20.74
C ALA A 28 18.37 24.59 20.92
N LEU A 29 17.58 24.08 21.85
CA LEU A 29 17.08 22.71 21.77
C LEU A 29 16.17 22.69 20.54
N ALA A 30 16.80 22.61 19.36
CA ALA A 30 16.17 21.99 18.23
C ALA A 30 15.82 20.59 18.72
N ALA A 31 14.53 20.35 18.98
CA ALA A 31 14.01 19.01 19.02
C ALA A 31 14.33 18.41 17.66
N THR A 32 15.46 17.72 17.57
CA THR A 32 15.69 16.75 16.51
C THR A 32 14.61 15.71 16.75
N SER A 33 13.48 15.84 16.06
CA SER A 33 12.57 14.72 15.86
C SER A 33 13.47 13.53 15.49
N PRO A 34 13.44 12.42 16.22
CA PRO A 34 14.12 11.24 15.73
C PRO A 34 13.52 11.01 14.34
N ALA A 35 14.37 10.99 13.32
CA ALA A 35 13.95 10.54 12.00
C ALA A 35 13.23 9.20 12.25
N ALA A 36 11.92 9.16 11.99
CA ALA A 36 11.13 7.97 12.22
C ALA A 36 11.88 6.83 11.53
N ALA A 37 12.21 5.78 12.29
CA ALA A 37 12.84 4.61 11.71
C ALA A 37 11.97 4.18 10.54
N ALA A 38 12.52 4.19 9.33
CA ALA A 38 11.76 3.87 8.14
C ALA A 38 11.09 2.50 8.34
N GLY A 39 9.77 2.46 8.23
CA GLY A 39 9.02 1.23 8.44
C GLY A 39 9.50 0.15 7.46
N THR A 40 9.75 -1.05 7.96
CA THR A 40 10.16 -2.20 7.13
C THR A 40 8.98 -3.01 6.59
N THR A 41 7.75 -2.64 6.97
CA THR A 41 6.48 -3.23 6.51
C THR A 41 5.55 -2.12 6.02
N LEU A 42 4.54 -2.46 5.20
CA LEU A 42 3.58 -1.49 4.67
C LEU A 42 2.86 -0.74 5.80
N LYS A 43 2.32 -1.46 6.80
CA LYS A 43 1.66 -0.87 7.96
C LYS A 43 2.57 0.09 8.74
N ALA A 44 3.80 -0.33 9.06
CA ALA A 44 4.71 0.51 9.84
C ALA A 44 5.10 1.78 9.08
N ALA A 45 5.30 1.68 7.76
CA ALA A 45 5.61 2.85 6.92
C ALA A 45 4.40 3.78 6.77
N ALA A 46 3.18 3.24 6.65
CA ALA A 46 1.96 4.04 6.62
C ALA A 46 1.70 4.74 7.97
N GLU A 47 1.83 4.03 9.08
CA GLU A 47 1.66 4.56 10.45
C GLU A 47 2.65 5.69 10.74
N ALA A 48 3.90 5.57 10.30
CA ALA A 48 4.90 6.63 10.41
C ALA A 48 4.48 7.95 9.72
N ASN A 49 3.55 7.85 8.76
CA ASN A 49 2.96 8.98 8.04
C ASN A 49 1.51 9.27 8.47
N GLY A 50 1.08 8.76 9.63
CA GLY A 50 -0.25 8.97 10.19
C GLY A 50 -1.39 8.29 9.42
N ARG A 51 -1.09 7.22 8.68
CA ARG A 51 -2.03 6.51 7.80
C ARG A 51 -2.12 5.02 8.16
N TYR A 52 -3.08 4.32 7.57
CA TYR A 52 -3.14 2.86 7.56
C TYR A 52 -2.68 2.29 6.22
N PHE A 53 -2.29 1.02 6.22
CA PHE A 53 -2.23 0.20 5.02
C PHE A 53 -3.02 -1.10 5.25
N GLY A 54 -4.05 -1.31 4.45
CA GLY A 54 -5.02 -2.38 4.65
C GLY A 54 -5.03 -3.45 3.58
N THR A 55 -5.81 -4.48 3.85
CA THR A 55 -6.14 -5.54 2.90
C THR A 55 -7.59 -6.00 3.09
N ALA A 56 -8.05 -6.95 2.28
CA ALA A 56 -9.32 -7.65 2.45
C ALA A 56 -9.07 -9.17 2.58
N LEU A 57 -9.92 -9.84 3.36
CA LEU A 57 -9.94 -11.30 3.50
C LEU A 57 -11.38 -11.79 3.45
N GLU A 58 -11.57 -12.97 2.86
CA GLU A 58 -12.75 -13.80 2.97
C GLU A 58 -12.62 -14.82 4.13
N GLY A 59 -13.74 -15.42 4.53
CA GLY A 59 -13.76 -16.45 5.56
C GLY A 59 -12.98 -17.71 5.20
N GLY A 60 -12.81 -18.00 3.90
CA GLY A 60 -11.99 -19.11 3.41
C GLY A 60 -10.49 -18.89 3.60
N ASP A 61 -10.06 -17.64 3.43
CA ASP A 61 -8.66 -17.19 3.47
C ASP A 61 -8.04 -17.37 4.87
N LEU A 62 -8.87 -17.34 5.92
CA LEU A 62 -8.44 -17.64 7.29
C LEU A 62 -7.85 -19.06 7.46
N GLY A 63 -8.10 -19.96 6.51
CA GLY A 63 -7.51 -21.29 6.44
C GLY A 63 -6.15 -21.35 5.73
N ALA A 64 -5.70 -20.27 5.08
CA ALA A 64 -4.45 -20.17 4.34
C ALA A 64 -3.34 -19.56 5.22
N PRO A 65 -2.40 -20.36 5.78
CA PRO A 65 -1.41 -19.87 6.73
C PRO A 65 -0.36 -18.94 6.11
N GLY A 66 -0.08 -19.08 4.80
CA GLY A 66 0.83 -18.18 4.09
C GLY A 66 0.22 -16.79 3.95
N GLU A 67 -0.96 -16.71 3.35
CA GLU A 67 -1.74 -15.49 3.19
C GLU A 67 -1.98 -14.76 4.52
N THR A 68 -2.49 -15.46 5.54
CA THR A 68 -2.75 -14.85 6.86
C THR A 68 -1.47 -14.38 7.56
N ALA A 69 -0.32 -15.01 7.33
CA ALA A 69 0.96 -14.54 7.84
C ALA A 69 1.40 -13.24 7.15
N VAL A 70 1.25 -13.13 5.83
CA VAL A 70 1.45 -11.87 5.10
C VAL A 70 0.49 -10.81 5.62
N ALA A 71 -0.78 -11.17 5.78
CA ALA A 71 -1.82 -10.27 6.25
C ALA A 71 -1.43 -9.63 7.59
N ALA A 72 -1.11 -10.48 8.57
CA ALA A 72 -0.69 -10.10 9.91
C ALA A 72 0.60 -9.25 9.93
N ALA A 73 1.56 -9.56 9.06
CA ALA A 73 2.83 -8.87 9.02
C ALA A 73 2.74 -7.47 8.40
N GLN A 74 1.89 -7.30 7.38
CA GLN A 74 2.00 -6.16 6.46
C GLN A 74 0.88 -5.14 6.59
N PHE A 75 -0.28 -5.53 7.12
CA PHE A 75 -1.46 -4.66 7.18
C PHE A 75 -1.93 -4.38 8.62
N ASP A 76 -2.55 -3.22 8.81
CA ASP A 76 -3.14 -2.76 10.08
C ASP A 76 -4.60 -2.29 9.92
N MET A 77 -5.21 -2.60 8.77
CA MET A 77 -6.62 -2.43 8.46
C MET A 77 -7.11 -3.64 7.69
N LEU A 78 -8.26 -4.19 8.06
CA LEU A 78 -8.87 -5.33 7.39
C LEU A 78 -10.31 -5.04 7.01
N THR A 79 -10.67 -5.38 5.78
CA THR A 79 -12.06 -5.35 5.28
C THR A 79 -12.54 -6.79 5.08
N PRO A 80 -13.65 -7.23 5.69
CA PRO A 80 -14.29 -8.49 5.31
C PRO A 80 -14.82 -8.36 3.87
N ALA A 81 -14.31 -9.17 2.95
CA ALA A 81 -14.58 -8.99 1.52
C ALA A 81 -16.05 -9.28 1.15
N ASN A 82 -16.69 -10.22 1.86
CA ASN A 82 -18.11 -10.55 1.64
C ASN A 82 -18.92 -10.70 2.92
N GLU A 83 -18.26 -10.92 4.06
CA GLU A 83 -18.88 -11.41 5.29
C GLU A 83 -19.73 -10.36 6.03
N MET A 84 -19.62 -9.10 5.63
CA MET A 84 -20.42 -7.96 6.12
C MET A 84 -21.32 -7.36 5.03
N LYS A 85 -21.52 -8.05 3.91
CA LYS A 85 -22.52 -7.64 2.91
C LYS A 85 -23.92 -8.12 3.32
N TRP A 86 -24.94 -7.40 2.85
CA TRP A 86 -26.32 -7.60 3.29
C TRP A 86 -26.81 -9.05 3.14
N ASP A 87 -26.56 -9.71 2.01
CA ASP A 87 -27.01 -11.09 1.80
C ASP A 87 -26.43 -12.10 2.81
N THR A 88 -25.23 -11.83 3.32
CA THR A 88 -24.57 -12.65 4.34
C THR A 88 -25.11 -12.33 5.73
N ILE A 89 -25.28 -11.04 6.03
CA ILE A 89 -25.69 -10.55 7.35
C ILE A 89 -27.17 -10.77 7.61
N GLU A 90 -28.04 -10.60 6.62
CA GLU A 90 -29.49 -10.76 6.75
C GLU A 90 -30.07 -11.56 5.56
N PRO A 91 -29.74 -12.85 5.45
CA PRO A 91 -30.18 -13.71 4.34
C PRO A 91 -31.71 -13.86 4.27
N SER A 92 -32.43 -13.59 5.36
CA SER A 92 -33.89 -13.56 5.44
C SER A 92 -34.34 -12.46 6.40
N PRO A 93 -35.55 -11.87 6.21
CA PRO A 93 -35.96 -10.69 6.97
C PRO A 93 -35.88 -10.91 8.49
N GLY A 94 -35.07 -10.11 9.18
CA GLY A 94 -34.84 -10.17 10.62
C GLY A 94 -34.04 -11.39 11.13
N ALA A 95 -33.57 -12.27 10.24
CA ALA A 95 -32.76 -13.43 10.59
C ALA A 95 -31.28 -13.12 10.35
N TYR A 96 -30.64 -12.50 11.34
CA TYR A 96 -29.25 -12.04 11.21
C TYR A 96 -28.22 -13.16 11.41
N ASN A 97 -27.15 -13.12 10.61
CA ASN A 97 -26.03 -14.06 10.66
C ASN A 97 -24.69 -13.29 10.68
N PHE A 98 -24.26 -12.92 11.89
CA PHE A 98 -22.99 -12.19 12.08
C PHE A 98 -21.75 -13.11 12.15
N GLY A 99 -21.94 -14.43 12.27
CA GLY A 99 -20.85 -15.37 12.52
C GLY A 99 -19.68 -15.29 11.52
N PRO A 100 -19.92 -15.18 10.20
CA PRO A 100 -18.83 -14.98 9.23
C PRO A 100 -18.03 -13.70 9.48
N GLY A 101 -18.70 -12.56 9.65
CA GLY A 101 -18.03 -11.27 9.88
C GLY A 101 -17.29 -11.22 11.22
N ASP A 102 -17.88 -11.81 12.27
CA ASP A 102 -17.26 -11.93 13.60
C ASP A 102 -15.90 -12.64 13.54
N ARG A 103 -15.74 -13.66 12.69
CA ARG A 103 -14.45 -14.37 12.54
C ARG A 103 -13.38 -13.48 11.94
N ILE A 104 -13.71 -12.67 10.94
CA ILE A 104 -12.77 -11.72 10.32
C ILE A 104 -12.42 -10.60 11.31
N VAL A 105 -13.41 -10.06 12.04
CA VAL A 105 -13.18 -9.06 13.10
C VAL A 105 -12.30 -9.63 14.21
N GLN A 106 -12.50 -10.90 14.59
CA GLN A 106 -11.67 -11.56 15.60
C GLN A 106 -10.22 -11.71 15.13
N PHE A 107 -10.01 -12.11 13.86
CA PHE A 107 -8.67 -12.17 13.27
C PHE A 107 -8.01 -10.79 13.30
N ALA A 108 -8.69 -9.75 12.79
CA ALA A 108 -8.21 -8.37 12.81
C ALA A 108 -7.77 -7.94 14.22
N LYS A 109 -8.64 -8.14 15.22
CA LYS A 109 -8.34 -7.82 16.62
C LYS A 109 -7.13 -8.57 17.17
N SER A 110 -7.02 -9.86 16.87
CA SER A 110 -5.89 -10.68 17.34
C SER A 110 -4.53 -10.23 16.79
N HIS A 111 -4.54 -9.53 15.65
CA HIS A 111 -3.37 -8.98 15.00
C HIS A 111 -3.23 -7.45 15.11
N GLY A 112 -4.06 -6.81 15.94
CA GLY A 112 -4.01 -5.36 16.18
C GLY A 112 -4.45 -4.51 14.98
N MET A 113 -5.23 -5.08 14.06
CA MET A 113 -5.76 -4.38 12.90
C MET A 113 -7.05 -3.63 13.25
N ARG A 114 -7.24 -2.50 12.58
CA ARG A 114 -8.53 -1.82 12.46
C ARG A 114 -9.44 -2.60 11.50
N VAL A 115 -10.75 -2.36 11.56
CA VAL A 115 -11.73 -2.97 10.64
C VAL A 115 -12.45 -1.89 9.85
N ARG A 116 -12.55 -2.06 8.53
CA ARG A 116 -13.55 -1.35 7.72
C ARG A 116 -14.74 -2.27 7.48
N GLY A 117 -15.93 -1.87 7.91
CA GLY A 117 -17.15 -2.60 7.62
C GLY A 117 -17.60 -2.31 6.18
N HIS A 118 -17.85 -3.36 5.42
CA HIS A 118 -18.19 -3.29 4.00
C HIS A 118 -19.24 -4.36 3.67
N ASN A 119 -20.47 -4.01 3.33
CA ASN A 119 -21.06 -2.67 3.28
C ASN A 119 -22.53 -2.74 3.72
N LEU A 120 -23.10 -1.59 4.14
CA LEU A 120 -24.45 -1.59 4.72
C LEU A 120 -25.58 -1.45 3.69
N VAL A 121 -25.36 -0.72 2.60
CA VAL A 121 -26.36 -0.47 1.56
C VAL A 121 -25.70 -0.52 0.19
N TRP A 122 -26.08 -1.55 -0.58
CA TRP A 122 -25.60 -1.78 -1.93
C TRP A 122 -26.66 -2.55 -2.73
N GLN A 123 -26.77 -2.24 -4.02
CA GLN A 123 -27.67 -2.90 -4.96
C GLN A 123 -27.21 -4.31 -5.33
N ASN A 124 -25.92 -4.58 -5.24
CA ASN A 124 -25.35 -5.90 -5.52
C ASN A 124 -25.22 -6.70 -4.20
N GLN A 125 -25.21 -8.02 -4.30
CA GLN A 125 -25.24 -8.91 -3.12
C GLN A 125 -26.33 -8.52 -2.10
N LEU A 126 -27.45 -8.00 -2.62
CA LEU A 126 -28.64 -7.68 -1.86
C LEU A 126 -29.55 -8.91 -1.82
N PRO A 127 -30.01 -9.37 -0.64
CA PRO A 127 -30.82 -10.57 -0.58
C PRO A 127 -32.13 -10.36 -1.32
N SER A 128 -32.60 -11.42 -1.99
CA SER A 128 -33.75 -11.35 -2.90
C SER A 128 -35.03 -10.85 -2.23
N TRP A 129 -35.21 -11.09 -0.93
CA TRP A 129 -36.37 -10.58 -0.19
C TRP A 129 -36.36 -9.05 -0.11
N ALA A 130 -35.20 -8.44 0.13
CA ALA A 130 -35.04 -6.98 0.25
C ALA A 130 -35.19 -6.30 -1.11
N ALA A 131 -34.58 -6.89 -2.15
CA ALA A 131 -34.66 -6.41 -3.53
C ALA A 131 -36.11 -6.36 -4.08
N ASN A 132 -37.00 -7.21 -3.57
CA ASN A 132 -38.38 -7.37 -4.04
C ASN A 132 -39.44 -6.80 -3.07
N LEU A 133 -39.05 -6.06 -2.03
CA LEU A 133 -40.01 -5.43 -1.12
C LEU A 133 -40.90 -4.40 -1.86
N PRO A 134 -42.18 -4.27 -1.45
CA PRO A 134 -42.98 -3.10 -1.81
C PRO A 134 -42.23 -1.81 -1.44
N LEU A 135 -42.21 -0.81 -2.34
CA LEU A 135 -41.39 0.40 -2.18
C LEU A 135 -41.65 1.14 -0.84
N ASN A 136 -42.87 1.09 -0.32
CA ASN A 136 -43.23 1.71 0.95
C ASN A 136 -42.64 0.99 2.19
N GLN A 137 -42.04 -0.19 2.03
CA GLN A 137 -41.41 -0.98 3.10
C GLN A 137 -39.87 -0.90 3.07
N VAL A 138 -39.28 -0.51 1.94
CA VAL A 138 -37.83 -0.53 1.70
C VAL A 138 -37.06 0.33 2.70
N ARG A 139 -37.56 1.53 3.01
CA ARG A 139 -36.95 2.43 4.02
C ARG A 139 -36.80 1.74 5.37
N SER A 140 -37.89 1.14 5.85
CA SER A 140 -37.92 0.46 7.15
C SER A 140 -36.95 -0.72 7.19
N ALA A 141 -36.85 -1.48 6.10
CA ALA A 141 -35.91 -2.60 5.99
C ALA A 141 -34.45 -2.12 6.00
N MET A 142 -34.13 -1.08 5.22
CA MET A 142 -32.80 -0.45 5.19
C MET A 142 -32.38 0.08 6.56
N GLU A 143 -33.25 0.87 7.21
CA GLU A 143 -32.94 1.42 8.52
C GLU A 143 -32.78 0.32 9.59
N SER A 144 -33.59 -0.75 9.52
CA SER A 144 -33.49 -1.90 10.43
C SER A 144 -32.19 -2.69 10.24
N HIS A 145 -31.82 -2.95 8.97
CA HIS A 145 -30.57 -3.64 8.63
C HIS A 145 -29.34 -2.88 9.12
N ILE A 146 -29.24 -1.59 8.74
CA ILE A 146 -28.16 -0.69 9.17
C ILE A 146 -28.08 -0.66 10.70
N THR A 147 -29.22 -0.51 11.38
CA THR A 147 -29.25 -0.43 12.85
C THR A 147 -28.75 -1.73 13.47
N ALA A 148 -29.22 -2.88 13.01
CA ALA A 148 -28.85 -4.17 13.58
C ALA A 148 -27.36 -4.45 13.41
N GLU A 149 -26.83 -4.29 12.20
CA GLU A 149 -25.42 -4.59 11.91
C GLU A 149 -24.46 -3.59 12.56
N ALA A 150 -24.69 -2.29 12.39
CA ALA A 150 -23.81 -1.28 12.99
C ALA A 150 -23.86 -1.32 14.53
N THR A 151 -25.00 -1.71 15.12
CA THR A 151 -25.09 -1.93 16.59
C THR A 151 -24.30 -3.15 17.03
N HIS A 152 -24.36 -4.26 16.28
CA HIS A 152 -23.60 -5.48 16.60
C HIS A 152 -22.09 -5.21 16.61
N TYR A 153 -21.58 -4.47 15.62
CA TYR A 153 -20.17 -4.13 15.51
C TYR A 153 -19.76 -2.80 16.18
N LYS A 154 -20.65 -2.21 17.00
CA LYS A 154 -20.41 -0.91 17.63
C LYS A 154 -19.09 -0.87 18.39
N GLY A 155 -18.23 0.08 18.05
CA GLY A 155 -16.89 0.25 18.66
C GLY A 155 -15.86 -0.82 18.27
N GLN A 156 -16.20 -1.72 17.34
CA GLN A 156 -15.29 -2.71 16.77
C GLN A 156 -14.84 -2.32 15.35
N VAL A 157 -15.61 -1.48 14.68
CA VAL A 157 -15.35 -0.99 13.32
C VAL A 157 -14.82 0.44 13.35
N TYR A 158 -13.73 0.69 12.62
CA TYR A 158 -13.12 2.01 12.47
C TYR A 158 -13.92 2.89 11.50
N ALA A 159 -14.35 2.30 10.38
CA ALA A 159 -15.10 2.99 9.33
C ALA A 159 -16.12 2.05 8.67
N TRP A 160 -17.26 2.59 8.27
CA TRP A 160 -18.28 1.90 7.47
C TRP A 160 -18.35 2.47 6.07
N ASP A 161 -18.31 1.61 5.07
CA ASP A 161 -18.88 1.92 3.76
C ASP A 161 -20.41 1.79 3.90
N VAL A 162 -21.07 2.91 4.15
CA VAL A 162 -22.52 2.94 4.43
C VAL A 162 -23.31 2.75 3.15
N ILE A 163 -22.89 3.44 2.08
CA ILE A 163 -23.45 3.31 0.75
C ILE A 163 -22.31 2.92 -0.19
N ASN A 164 -22.53 1.88 -0.98
CA ASN A 164 -21.60 1.44 -2.02
C ASN A 164 -22.21 1.68 -3.41
N GLU A 165 -21.41 2.15 -4.37
CA GLU A 165 -21.72 2.26 -5.80
C GLU A 165 -23.04 2.94 -6.23
N PRO A 166 -23.38 4.14 -5.73
CA PRO A 166 -24.68 4.74 -6.03
C PRO A 166 -24.82 5.33 -7.44
N PHE A 167 -23.75 5.36 -8.24
CA PHE A 167 -23.74 6.00 -9.56
C PHE A 167 -23.37 5.06 -10.71
N ASN A 168 -24.00 5.29 -11.87
CA ASN A 168 -23.55 4.78 -13.15
C ASN A 168 -22.34 5.58 -13.67
N GLY A 169 -21.65 5.07 -14.69
CA GLY A 169 -20.46 5.72 -15.26
C GLY A 169 -20.71 7.12 -15.85
N ASP A 170 -21.94 7.46 -16.21
CA ASP A 170 -22.33 8.79 -16.71
C ASP A 170 -22.69 9.79 -15.59
N GLY A 171 -22.60 9.37 -14.33
CA GLY A 171 -22.97 10.16 -13.16
C GLY A 171 -24.47 10.21 -12.85
N SER A 172 -25.29 9.43 -13.55
CA SER A 172 -26.69 9.20 -13.16
C SER A 172 -26.77 8.24 -11.97
N TYR A 173 -27.78 8.37 -11.11
CA TYR A 173 -28.00 7.42 -10.01
C TYR A 173 -28.42 6.05 -10.54
N VAL A 174 -27.88 5.00 -9.91
CA VAL A 174 -28.37 3.63 -10.07
C VAL A 174 -29.85 3.58 -9.65
N GLN A 175 -30.71 3.02 -10.51
CA GLN A 175 -32.16 2.91 -10.26
C GLN A 175 -32.50 1.65 -9.46
N ASP A 176 -31.83 1.45 -8.33
CA ASP A 176 -32.03 0.32 -7.43
C ASP A 176 -33.34 0.43 -6.62
N VAL A 177 -33.57 -0.51 -5.71
CA VAL A 177 -34.78 -0.52 -4.87
C VAL A 177 -34.82 0.67 -3.89
N PHE A 178 -33.66 1.14 -3.41
CA PHE A 178 -33.55 2.23 -2.44
C PHE A 178 -33.88 3.58 -3.10
N TYR A 179 -33.25 3.87 -4.24
CA TYR A 179 -33.49 5.09 -5.01
C TYR A 179 -34.93 5.14 -5.54
N ARG A 180 -35.48 4.02 -6.03
CA ARG A 180 -36.89 3.99 -6.46
C ARG A 180 -37.88 4.22 -5.31
N ALA A 181 -37.55 3.78 -4.11
CA ALA A 181 -38.42 3.95 -2.94
C ALA A 181 -38.35 5.36 -2.33
N MET A 182 -37.18 6.00 -2.34
CA MET A 182 -36.90 7.17 -1.50
C MET A 182 -36.25 8.34 -2.25
N GLY A 183 -35.85 8.17 -3.51
CA GLY A 183 -35.02 9.13 -4.25
C GLY A 183 -33.70 9.40 -3.53
N GLU A 184 -33.11 10.58 -3.75
CA GLU A 184 -31.86 10.98 -3.07
C GLU A 184 -31.94 11.01 -1.53
N GLY A 185 -33.15 10.97 -0.95
CA GLY A 185 -33.33 10.98 0.50
C GLY A 185 -32.64 9.81 1.20
N TYR A 186 -32.55 8.64 0.54
CA TYR A 186 -32.02 7.43 1.19
C TYR A 186 -30.57 7.58 1.63
N PHE A 187 -29.75 8.38 0.94
CA PHE A 187 -28.35 8.63 1.31
C PHE A 187 -28.25 9.28 2.70
N ALA A 188 -29.06 10.31 2.94
CA ALA A 188 -29.08 11.02 4.22
C ALA A 188 -29.65 10.14 5.33
N ASP A 189 -30.67 9.34 5.01
CA ASP A 189 -31.32 8.45 5.97
C ASP A 189 -30.40 7.30 6.39
N ALA A 190 -29.70 6.67 5.45
CA ALA A 190 -28.74 5.61 5.72
C ALA A 190 -27.58 6.11 6.59
N LEU A 191 -26.96 7.24 6.23
CA LEU A 191 -25.85 7.83 7.00
C LEU A 191 -26.27 8.27 8.40
N ARG A 192 -27.45 8.88 8.57
CA ARG A 192 -27.96 9.26 9.90
C ARG A 192 -28.28 8.03 10.74
N THR A 193 -28.82 6.97 10.14
CA THR A 193 -29.12 5.72 10.84
C THR A 193 -27.84 5.03 11.31
N ALA A 194 -26.83 4.92 10.44
CA ALA A 194 -25.53 4.36 10.78
C ALA A 194 -24.86 5.15 11.91
N HIS A 195 -24.91 6.49 11.85
CA HIS A 195 -24.35 7.34 12.91
C HIS A 195 -25.10 7.19 14.24
N ALA A 196 -26.42 7.01 14.22
CA ALA A 196 -27.19 6.79 15.43
C ALA A 196 -26.85 5.44 16.09
N ALA A 197 -26.62 4.40 15.28
CA ALA A 197 -26.23 3.07 15.77
C ALA A 197 -24.80 3.08 16.35
N ASP A 198 -23.82 3.60 15.60
CA ASP A 198 -22.43 3.77 16.04
C ASP A 198 -21.88 5.18 15.73
N PRO A 199 -21.99 6.13 16.68
CA PRO A 199 -21.44 7.47 16.50
C PRO A 199 -19.90 7.52 16.44
N GLY A 200 -19.21 6.45 16.84
CA GLY A 200 -17.75 6.37 16.86
C GLY A 200 -17.12 5.99 15.53
N ALA A 201 -17.87 5.32 14.65
CA ALA A 201 -17.41 4.91 13.34
C ALA A 201 -17.40 6.08 12.33
N LYS A 202 -16.41 6.10 11.44
CA LYS A 202 -16.38 7.03 10.30
C LYS A 202 -17.27 6.50 9.19
N LEU A 203 -18.12 7.35 8.61
CA LEU A 203 -19.11 6.92 7.61
C LEU A 203 -18.70 7.36 6.21
N TYR A 204 -18.65 6.42 5.28
CA TYR A 204 -18.19 6.61 3.91
C TYR A 204 -19.28 6.33 2.89
N ILE A 205 -19.20 7.02 1.76
CA ILE A 205 -19.74 6.56 0.48
C ILE A 205 -18.56 6.02 -0.33
N ASN A 206 -18.64 4.78 -0.77
CA ASN A 206 -17.58 4.08 -1.51
C ASN A 206 -18.05 3.82 -2.95
N ASP A 207 -17.16 3.98 -3.93
CA ASP A 207 -17.48 3.74 -5.34
C ASP A 207 -16.20 3.54 -6.17
N TYR A 208 -16.34 2.92 -7.34
CA TYR A 208 -15.29 2.76 -8.36
C TYR A 208 -15.44 3.75 -9.52
N ASN A 209 -14.36 3.89 -10.30
CA ASN A 209 -14.27 4.79 -11.47
C ASN A 209 -14.50 6.26 -11.10
N ILE A 210 -14.19 6.63 -9.87
CA ILE A 210 -14.23 8.00 -9.35
C ILE A 210 -12.83 8.52 -8.99
N GLU A 211 -11.79 7.82 -9.42
CA GLU A 211 -10.38 8.09 -9.12
C GLU A 211 -9.80 9.26 -9.92
N GLY A 212 -10.52 9.79 -10.91
CA GLY A 212 -10.13 10.97 -11.69
C GLY A 212 -11.33 11.89 -11.92
N VAL A 213 -11.09 13.13 -12.36
CA VAL A 213 -12.15 14.13 -12.57
C VAL A 213 -13.00 13.73 -13.78
N ASN A 214 -14.19 13.20 -13.52
CA ASN A 214 -15.12 12.74 -14.54
C ASN A 214 -16.59 12.94 -14.13
N ALA A 215 -17.53 12.52 -14.98
CA ALA A 215 -18.96 12.71 -14.74
C ALA A 215 -19.46 12.01 -13.45
N LYS A 216 -18.95 10.81 -13.15
CA LYS A 216 -19.29 10.02 -11.97
C LYS A 216 -18.71 10.64 -10.70
N SER A 217 -17.42 10.99 -10.70
CA SER A 217 -16.77 11.66 -9.56
C SER A 217 -17.41 13.04 -9.26
N ASP A 218 -17.81 13.78 -10.30
CA ASP A 218 -18.51 15.07 -10.16
C ASP A 218 -19.92 14.92 -9.59
N ALA A 219 -20.62 13.84 -9.93
CA ALA A 219 -21.93 13.53 -9.36
C ALA A 219 -21.81 13.21 -7.87
N LEU A 220 -20.84 12.35 -7.49
CA LEU A 220 -20.56 12.05 -6.09
C LEU A 220 -20.12 13.30 -5.31
N TYR A 221 -19.28 14.16 -5.90
CA TYR A 221 -18.89 15.43 -5.28
C TYR A 221 -20.09 16.34 -4.99
N ARG A 222 -21.05 16.44 -5.93
CA ARG A 222 -22.29 17.20 -5.73
C ARG A 222 -23.15 16.61 -4.62
N LEU A 223 -23.30 15.28 -4.58
CA LEU A 223 -24.03 14.58 -3.52
C LEU A 223 -23.38 14.82 -2.16
N ALA A 224 -22.07 14.59 -2.03
CA ALA A 224 -21.32 14.78 -0.80
C ALA A 224 -21.46 16.21 -0.26
N ARG A 225 -21.33 17.22 -1.12
CA ARG A 225 -21.55 18.62 -0.76
C ARG A 225 -22.98 18.89 -0.28
N SER A 226 -23.98 18.29 -0.93
CA SER A 226 -25.39 18.41 -0.53
C SER A 226 -25.64 17.79 0.86
N LEU A 227 -25.10 16.60 1.12
CA LEU A 227 -25.22 15.91 2.40
C LEU A 227 -24.57 16.71 3.54
N LEU A 228 -23.37 17.24 3.32
CA LEU A 228 -22.69 18.10 4.28
C LEU A 228 -23.48 19.39 4.57
N ALA A 229 -24.06 20.02 3.54
CA ALA A 229 -24.90 21.21 3.71
C ALA A 229 -26.18 20.91 4.52
N GLN A 230 -26.65 19.67 4.51
CA GLN A 230 -27.79 19.18 5.31
C GLN A 230 -27.39 18.71 6.73
N GLY A 231 -26.11 18.83 7.10
CA GLY A 231 -25.59 18.34 8.39
C GLY A 231 -25.64 16.82 8.54
N VAL A 232 -25.63 16.08 7.43
CA VAL A 232 -25.53 14.61 7.44
C VAL A 232 -24.12 14.21 7.89
N PRO A 233 -23.96 13.20 8.77
CA PRO A 233 -22.66 12.79 9.33
C PRO A 233 -21.81 11.99 8.32
N LEU A 234 -21.54 12.56 7.14
CA LEU A 234 -20.62 12.00 6.17
C LEU A 234 -19.17 12.27 6.62
N GLY A 235 -18.41 11.20 6.85
CA GLY A 235 -17.02 11.26 7.31
C GLY A 235 -16.00 11.24 6.18
N GLY A 236 -16.29 10.54 5.08
CA GLY A 236 -15.35 10.44 3.97
C GLY A 236 -15.89 9.84 2.67
N ILE A 237 -15.01 9.77 1.68
CA ILE A 237 -15.23 9.10 0.38
C ILE A 237 -14.21 7.97 0.21
N GLY A 238 -14.70 6.79 -0.14
CA GLY A 238 -13.88 5.63 -0.49
C GLY A 238 -13.71 5.57 -2.02
N LEU A 239 -12.47 5.43 -2.47
CA LEU A 239 -12.11 5.22 -3.87
C LEU A 239 -11.71 3.76 -4.01
N GLU A 240 -12.56 2.92 -4.62
CA GLU A 240 -12.28 1.49 -4.77
C GLU A 240 -10.93 1.27 -5.44
N SER A 241 -10.63 2.02 -6.51
CA SER A 241 -9.31 1.98 -7.18
C SER A 241 -8.98 0.64 -7.84
N HIS A 242 -9.99 0.01 -8.46
CA HIS A 242 -9.82 -1.16 -9.34
C HIS A 242 -9.26 -0.76 -10.71
N PHE A 243 -7.94 -0.87 -10.88
CA PHE A 243 -7.25 -0.41 -12.09
C PHE A 243 -7.01 -1.51 -13.13
N VAL A 244 -6.84 -1.04 -14.37
CA VAL A 244 -6.17 -1.78 -15.45
C VAL A 244 -4.75 -1.24 -15.54
N LEU A 245 -3.79 -2.13 -15.78
CA LEU A 245 -2.38 -1.78 -15.91
C LEU A 245 -2.16 -0.54 -16.80
N GLY A 246 -1.47 0.45 -16.26
CA GLY A 246 -1.14 1.72 -16.92
C GLY A 246 -2.29 2.73 -17.02
N GLN A 247 -3.41 2.50 -16.33
CA GLN A 247 -4.61 3.35 -16.41
C GLN A 247 -4.93 4.09 -15.10
N VAL A 248 -3.96 4.27 -14.20
CA VAL A 248 -4.12 5.18 -13.06
C VAL A 248 -4.30 6.62 -13.58
N PRO A 249 -5.39 7.32 -13.23
CA PRO A 249 -5.63 8.68 -13.71
C PRO A 249 -4.52 9.65 -13.28
N ALA A 250 -4.04 10.46 -14.22
CA ALA A 250 -2.98 11.44 -13.95
C ALA A 250 -3.43 12.54 -12.96
N ASP A 251 -4.73 12.75 -12.80
CA ASP A 251 -5.37 13.71 -11.92
C ASP A 251 -5.86 13.10 -10.58
N LEU A 252 -5.51 11.84 -10.27
CA LEU A 252 -5.91 11.16 -9.03
C LEU A 252 -5.64 12.00 -7.77
N GLN A 253 -4.43 12.55 -7.62
CA GLN A 253 -4.12 13.39 -6.47
C GLN A 253 -5.01 14.64 -6.40
N ALA A 254 -5.34 15.24 -7.55
CA ALA A 254 -6.19 16.42 -7.62
C ALA A 254 -7.65 16.08 -7.24
N ASP A 255 -8.13 14.91 -7.64
CA ASP A 255 -9.48 14.43 -7.29
C ASP A 255 -9.60 14.09 -5.80
N ILE A 256 -8.61 13.39 -5.23
CA ILE A 256 -8.48 13.18 -3.77
C ILE A 256 -8.50 14.54 -3.04
N GLN A 257 -7.73 15.52 -3.51
CA GLN A 257 -7.71 16.85 -2.91
C GLN A 257 -9.06 17.56 -3.04
N ARG A 258 -9.81 17.34 -4.13
CA ARG A 258 -11.14 17.91 -4.34
C ARG A 258 -12.12 17.46 -3.25
N PHE A 259 -12.19 16.17 -2.96
CA PHE A 259 -13.01 15.66 -1.85
C PHE A 259 -12.50 16.10 -0.48
N ALA A 260 -11.19 16.10 -0.26
CA ALA A 260 -10.57 16.59 0.97
C ALA A 260 -10.93 18.06 1.27
N ASN A 261 -11.06 18.89 0.24
CA ASN A 261 -11.44 20.30 0.36
C ASN A 261 -12.89 20.51 0.85
N LEU A 262 -13.74 19.48 0.82
CA LEU A 262 -15.06 19.51 1.48
C LEU A 262 -14.97 19.28 2.99
N GLY A 263 -13.77 18.99 3.52
CA GLY A 263 -13.56 18.60 4.92
C GLY A 263 -13.74 17.10 5.19
N LEU A 264 -13.87 16.29 4.13
CA LEU A 264 -14.03 14.84 4.18
C LEU A 264 -12.67 14.14 4.21
N ASP A 265 -12.60 13.03 4.92
CA ASP A 265 -11.49 12.10 4.76
C ASP A 265 -11.63 11.35 3.42
N VAL A 266 -10.51 10.93 2.83
CA VAL A 266 -10.50 10.10 1.62
C VAL A 266 -9.74 8.81 1.92
N ALA A 267 -10.22 7.69 1.41
CA ALA A 267 -9.57 6.40 1.55
C ALA A 267 -9.48 5.71 0.19
N VAL A 268 -8.34 5.11 -0.13
CA VAL A 268 -8.28 4.08 -1.18
C VAL A 268 -8.68 2.76 -0.54
N THR A 269 -9.72 2.11 -1.04
CA THR A 269 -10.45 1.07 -0.30
C THR A 269 -10.26 -0.34 -0.85
N GLU A 270 -10.06 -0.50 -2.16
CA GLU A 270 -10.11 -1.80 -2.86
C GLU A 270 -9.02 -1.90 -3.95
N LEU A 271 -7.83 -1.35 -3.69
CA LEU A 271 -6.78 -1.23 -4.71
C LEU A 271 -6.35 -2.60 -5.25
N ASP A 272 -6.52 -2.78 -6.54
CA ASP A 272 -5.88 -3.81 -7.35
C ASP A 272 -5.56 -3.24 -8.74
N ASP A 273 -4.58 -3.82 -9.43
CA ASP A 273 -4.17 -3.36 -10.75
C ASP A 273 -3.93 -4.54 -11.69
N ARG A 274 -4.95 -4.93 -12.45
CA ARG A 274 -4.94 -6.20 -13.19
C ARG A 274 -4.07 -6.15 -14.45
N ILE A 275 -3.30 -7.23 -14.64
CA ILE A 275 -2.40 -7.44 -15.78
C ILE A 275 -3.02 -8.45 -16.75
N GLN A 276 -2.92 -8.20 -18.06
CA GLN A 276 -3.23 -9.21 -19.08
C GLN A 276 -2.26 -10.40 -18.95
N LEU A 277 -2.79 -11.60 -18.76
CA LEU A 277 -1.96 -12.80 -18.56
C LEU A 277 -1.46 -13.40 -19.89
N PRO A 278 -0.26 -14.01 -19.91
CA PRO A 278 0.69 -14.12 -18.80
C PRO A 278 1.41 -12.80 -18.47
N ALA A 279 1.64 -12.54 -17.18
CA ALA A 279 2.31 -11.31 -16.74
C ALA A 279 3.79 -11.31 -17.19
N SER A 280 4.17 -10.28 -17.95
CA SER A 280 5.57 -10.07 -18.35
C SER A 280 6.34 -9.28 -17.28
N GLY A 281 7.67 -9.37 -17.29
CA GLY A 281 8.50 -8.53 -16.41
C GLY A 281 8.25 -7.03 -16.60
N ALA A 282 8.01 -6.57 -17.84
CA ALA A 282 7.66 -5.18 -18.12
C ALA A 282 6.29 -4.80 -17.52
N ALA A 283 5.30 -5.70 -17.59
CA ALA A 283 4.00 -5.47 -16.99
C ALA A 283 4.08 -5.36 -15.46
N LEU A 284 4.87 -6.22 -14.80
CA LEU A 284 5.10 -6.14 -13.36
C LEU A 284 5.81 -4.85 -12.92
N GLN A 285 6.69 -4.29 -13.76
CA GLN A 285 7.32 -3.00 -13.50
C GLN A 285 6.37 -1.82 -13.71
N GLN A 286 5.49 -1.88 -14.72
CA GLN A 286 4.44 -0.89 -14.89
C GLN A 286 3.46 -0.90 -13.71
N GLN A 287 3.04 -2.08 -13.25
CA GLN A 287 2.20 -2.23 -12.07
C GLN A 287 2.87 -1.63 -10.83
N ALA A 288 4.18 -1.80 -10.69
CA ALA A 288 4.92 -1.18 -9.60
C ALA A 288 4.89 0.35 -9.65
N ALA A 289 4.99 0.94 -10.85
CA ALA A 289 4.85 2.38 -11.03
C ALA A 289 3.43 2.87 -10.68
N ASP A 290 2.41 2.10 -11.06
CA ASP A 290 1.00 2.41 -10.82
C ASP A 290 0.65 2.36 -9.32
N TYR A 291 1.05 1.30 -8.61
CA TYR A 291 0.92 1.22 -7.15
C TYR A 291 1.64 2.37 -6.43
N ALA A 292 2.87 2.70 -6.85
CA ALA A 292 3.58 3.84 -6.29
C ALA A 292 2.87 5.17 -6.56
N ALA A 293 2.25 5.35 -7.73
CA ALA A 293 1.51 6.56 -8.07
C ALA A 293 0.29 6.74 -7.15
N VAL A 294 -0.49 5.68 -6.92
CA VAL A 294 -1.65 5.69 -6.01
C VAL A 294 -1.24 6.03 -4.58
N VAL A 295 -0.20 5.37 -4.06
CA VAL A 295 0.32 5.63 -2.70
C VAL A 295 0.85 7.06 -2.57
N LYS A 296 1.55 7.58 -3.59
CA LYS A 296 2.01 8.98 -3.60
C LYS A 296 0.86 9.97 -3.63
N ALA A 297 -0.16 9.71 -4.45
CA ALA A 297 -1.34 10.57 -4.52
C ALA A 297 -2.06 10.65 -3.18
N CYS A 298 -2.22 9.52 -2.49
CA CYS A 298 -2.78 9.49 -1.13
C CYS A 298 -1.87 10.22 -0.12
N THR A 299 -0.58 9.91 -0.08
CA THR A 299 0.34 10.51 0.90
C THR A 299 0.53 12.02 0.72
N ALA A 300 0.33 12.54 -0.49
CA ALA A 300 0.36 13.97 -0.80
C ALA A 300 -0.84 14.75 -0.25
N VAL A 301 -1.96 14.10 0.10
CA VAL A 301 -3.15 14.75 0.64
C VAL A 301 -3.32 14.38 2.12
N SER A 302 -3.34 15.38 3.00
CA SER A 302 -3.36 15.16 4.46
C SER A 302 -4.59 14.43 4.97
N ARG A 303 -5.72 14.56 4.26
CA ARG A 303 -6.98 13.86 4.56
C ARG A 303 -7.12 12.50 3.87
N CYS A 304 -6.15 12.07 3.06
CA CYS A 304 -6.15 10.68 2.63
C CYS A 304 -5.61 9.81 3.77
N VAL A 305 -6.49 9.02 4.38
CA VAL A 305 -6.23 8.33 5.67
C VAL A 305 -5.55 6.98 5.53
N GLY A 306 -5.52 6.40 4.32
CA GLY A 306 -4.85 5.13 4.05
C GLY A 306 -5.21 4.51 2.72
N VAL A 307 -4.55 3.40 2.43
CA VAL A 307 -4.72 2.59 1.22
C VAL A 307 -4.99 1.15 1.64
N SER A 308 -6.01 0.53 1.09
CA SER A 308 -6.29 -0.91 1.25
C SER A 308 -6.17 -1.61 -0.10
N GLN A 309 -5.43 -2.72 -0.15
CA GLN A 309 -5.39 -3.61 -1.31
C GLN A 309 -6.57 -4.59 -1.26
N TRP A 310 -7.20 -4.91 -2.39
CA TRP A 310 -8.30 -5.88 -2.42
C TRP A 310 -7.79 -7.33 -2.55
N GLY A 311 -7.73 -8.03 -1.42
CA GLY A 311 -7.06 -9.31 -1.26
C GLY A 311 -5.58 -9.15 -0.84
N VAL A 312 -4.97 -10.24 -0.35
CA VAL A 312 -3.56 -10.24 0.07
C VAL A 312 -2.64 -10.63 -1.08
N ASP A 313 -2.98 -11.71 -1.78
CA ASP A 313 -2.16 -12.34 -2.81
C ASP A 313 -2.95 -12.62 -4.11
N ASP A 314 -2.22 -12.99 -5.17
CA ASP A 314 -2.79 -13.28 -6.48
C ASP A 314 -3.55 -14.62 -6.57
N ALA A 315 -3.39 -15.53 -5.60
CA ALA A 315 -4.08 -16.83 -5.57
C ALA A 315 -5.52 -16.73 -5.01
N HIS A 316 -5.73 -15.78 -4.09
CA HIS A 316 -7.02 -15.55 -3.42
C HIS A 316 -7.75 -14.29 -3.93
N SER A 317 -7.14 -13.56 -4.87
CA SER A 317 -7.81 -12.44 -5.54
C SER A 317 -9.06 -12.87 -6.31
N TRP A 318 -10.09 -12.01 -6.30
CA TRP A 318 -11.28 -12.12 -7.15
C TRP A 318 -10.98 -12.05 -8.66
N ILE A 319 -9.74 -11.71 -9.05
CA ILE A 319 -9.23 -11.73 -10.42
C ILE A 319 -8.33 -12.95 -10.58
N PRO A 320 -8.58 -13.87 -11.54
CA PRO A 320 -9.29 -13.70 -12.82
C PRO A 320 -10.81 -13.91 -12.80
N GLY A 321 -11.42 -14.27 -11.66
CA GLY A 321 -12.82 -14.69 -11.58
C GLY A 321 -13.79 -13.72 -12.27
N THR A 322 -13.69 -12.43 -11.94
CA THR A 322 -14.52 -11.37 -12.56
C THR A 322 -14.01 -10.91 -13.92
N PHE A 323 -12.69 -10.93 -14.14
CA PHE A 323 -12.04 -10.44 -15.36
C PHE A 323 -11.19 -11.54 -16.02
N PRO A 324 -11.83 -12.48 -16.76
CA PRO A 324 -11.13 -13.58 -17.40
C PRO A 324 -10.00 -13.10 -18.33
N GLY A 325 -8.86 -13.77 -18.26
CA GLY A 325 -7.67 -13.44 -19.06
C GLY A 325 -6.76 -12.37 -18.45
N THR A 326 -7.18 -11.76 -17.34
CA THR A 326 -6.33 -10.87 -16.52
C THR A 326 -6.04 -11.49 -15.17
N GLY A 327 -5.05 -10.98 -14.43
CA GLY A 327 -4.68 -11.47 -13.11
C GLY A 327 -3.43 -10.76 -12.62
N ALA A 328 -2.71 -11.41 -11.72
CA ALA A 328 -1.53 -10.85 -11.09
C ALA A 328 -1.78 -9.44 -10.53
N ALA A 329 -2.94 -9.21 -9.91
CA ALA A 329 -3.45 -7.87 -9.64
C ALA A 329 -2.97 -7.25 -8.32
N THR A 330 -2.39 -8.06 -7.43
CA THR A 330 -2.00 -7.65 -6.07
C THR A 330 -0.48 -7.43 -5.94
N MET A 331 0.01 -7.03 -4.77
CA MET A 331 1.44 -6.88 -4.47
C MET A 331 2.16 -8.19 -4.13
N TYR A 332 1.45 -9.31 -3.97
CA TYR A 332 2.02 -10.62 -3.66
C TYR A 332 1.61 -11.65 -4.71
N ASP A 333 2.54 -12.49 -5.14
CA ASP A 333 2.21 -13.58 -6.07
C ASP A 333 1.45 -14.71 -5.37
N GLY A 334 0.97 -15.69 -6.13
CA GLY A 334 0.21 -16.82 -5.59
C GLY A 334 0.99 -17.78 -4.68
N ASN A 335 2.26 -17.50 -4.37
CA ASN A 335 3.06 -18.20 -3.37
C ASN A 335 3.46 -17.28 -2.20
N ASP A 336 2.68 -16.21 -1.97
CA ASP A 336 2.90 -15.21 -0.93
C ASP A 336 4.23 -14.44 -1.05
N GLN A 337 4.86 -14.43 -2.24
CA GLN A 337 6.12 -13.71 -2.44
C GLN A 337 5.87 -12.27 -2.90
N PRO A 338 6.59 -11.28 -2.37
CA PRO A 338 6.42 -9.88 -2.74
C PRO A 338 6.84 -9.63 -4.20
N LYS A 339 5.95 -8.98 -4.96
CA LYS A 339 6.18 -8.52 -6.34
C LYS A 339 6.85 -7.13 -6.36
N PRO A 340 7.33 -6.65 -7.52
CA PRO A 340 7.87 -5.28 -7.64
C PRO A 340 6.93 -4.19 -7.09
N ALA A 341 5.61 -4.38 -7.19
CA ALA A 341 4.60 -3.47 -6.64
C ALA A 341 4.68 -3.30 -5.12
N TYR A 342 4.96 -4.37 -4.36
CA TYR A 342 5.19 -4.29 -2.91
C TYR A 342 6.28 -3.29 -2.56
N TYR A 343 7.45 -3.45 -3.19
CA TYR A 343 8.62 -2.62 -2.91
C TYR A 343 8.40 -1.16 -3.32
N ALA A 344 7.68 -0.95 -4.43
CA ALA A 344 7.32 0.37 -4.92
C ALA A 344 6.32 1.09 -3.99
N ALA A 345 5.30 0.39 -3.50
CA ALA A 345 4.36 0.92 -2.51
C ALA A 345 5.06 1.25 -1.18
N LEU A 346 5.91 0.34 -0.67
CA LEU A 346 6.67 0.56 0.57
C LEU A 346 7.59 1.79 0.45
N SER A 347 8.32 1.91 -0.67
CA SER A 347 9.18 3.06 -0.95
C SER A 347 8.37 4.37 -1.08
N ALA A 348 7.19 4.32 -1.70
CA ALA A 348 6.30 5.47 -1.81
C ALA A 348 5.76 5.95 -0.45
N LEU A 349 5.66 5.08 0.55
CA LEU A 349 5.36 5.43 1.94
C LEU A 349 6.59 6.00 2.69
N GLY A 350 7.76 6.06 2.07
CA GLY A 350 9.02 6.39 2.74
C GLY A 350 9.56 5.25 3.61
N GLY A 351 9.01 4.04 3.45
CA GLY A 351 9.53 2.83 4.08
C GLY A 351 10.85 2.39 3.46
N SER A 352 11.68 1.72 4.25
CA SER A 352 12.92 1.13 3.78
C SER A 352 12.69 -0.32 3.45
N THR A 353 12.90 -0.70 2.19
CA THR A 353 12.97 -2.11 1.81
C THR A 353 14.20 -2.71 2.47
N PRO A 354 14.13 -3.95 3.01
CA PRO A 354 15.33 -4.71 3.27
C PRO A 354 16.07 -4.86 1.92
N GLY A 355 17.18 -4.13 1.73
CA GLY A 355 17.90 -4.07 0.46
C GLY A 355 17.70 -2.83 -0.43
N GLY A 356 17.13 -1.72 0.09
CA GLY A 356 17.26 -0.36 -0.46
C GLY A 356 16.75 -0.10 -1.89
N GLY A 357 15.47 0.29 -2.02
CA GLY A 357 14.80 0.70 -3.27
C GLY A 357 15.19 2.06 -3.85
N GLY A 358 16.44 2.48 -3.67
CA GLY A 358 17.07 3.55 -4.45
C GLY A 358 18.11 2.94 -5.39
N SER A 359 18.43 3.63 -6.49
CA SER A 359 19.62 3.29 -7.29
C SER A 359 20.84 3.42 -6.40
N THR A 360 21.27 2.30 -5.80
CA THR A 360 22.40 2.27 -4.88
C THR A 360 23.60 1.89 -5.71
N THR A 361 24.53 2.84 -5.86
CA THR A 361 25.78 2.66 -6.58
C THR A 361 26.92 2.59 -5.57
N GLY A 362 27.71 1.53 -5.64
CA GLY A 362 28.83 1.33 -4.73
C GLY A 362 29.52 0.00 -4.95
N ALA A 363 30.45 -0.33 -4.06
CA ALA A 363 31.09 -1.64 -4.10
C ALA A 363 30.16 -2.72 -3.55
N LEU A 364 30.04 -3.86 -4.24
CA LEU A 364 29.41 -5.06 -3.67
C LEU A 364 30.49 -5.88 -2.96
N ARG A 365 30.54 -5.82 -1.63
CA ARG A 365 31.62 -6.36 -0.81
C ARG A 365 31.26 -7.74 -0.27
N ALA A 366 32.09 -8.75 -0.54
CA ALA A 366 32.01 -10.07 0.06
C ALA A 366 32.41 -10.01 1.54
N VAL A 367 31.45 -10.24 2.44
CA VAL A 367 31.63 -10.12 3.90
C VAL A 367 32.65 -11.13 4.45
N GLY A 368 32.68 -12.35 3.89
CA GLY A 368 33.64 -13.38 4.29
C GLY A 368 35.10 -13.04 3.94
N ALA A 369 35.33 -12.34 2.84
CA ALA A 369 36.67 -12.05 2.32
C ALA A 369 37.15 -10.61 2.57
N GLY A 370 36.24 -9.67 2.88
CA GLY A 370 36.56 -8.24 2.95
C GLY A 370 36.97 -7.64 1.60
N LYS A 371 36.47 -8.22 0.50
CA LYS A 371 36.86 -7.92 -0.88
C LYS A 371 35.65 -7.53 -1.72
N CYS A 372 35.88 -6.95 -2.89
CA CYS A 372 34.84 -6.41 -3.75
C CYS A 372 34.57 -7.35 -4.92
N LEU A 373 33.31 -7.45 -5.35
CA LEU A 373 32.93 -8.06 -6.61
C LEU A 373 33.57 -7.27 -7.75
N ASP A 374 34.36 -7.95 -8.56
CA ASP A 374 35.27 -7.38 -9.53
C ASP A 374 35.08 -8.04 -10.89
N VAL A 375 35.01 -7.22 -11.94
CA VAL A 375 35.14 -7.71 -13.31
C VAL A 375 36.64 -7.76 -13.65
N PRO A 376 37.23 -8.96 -13.88
CA PRO A 376 38.67 -9.11 -14.07
C PRO A 376 39.22 -8.17 -15.15
N ASN A 377 40.29 -7.44 -14.81
CA ASN A 377 40.99 -6.51 -15.70
C ASN A 377 40.09 -5.44 -16.34
N ALA A 378 38.97 -5.08 -15.68
CA ALA A 378 37.97 -4.16 -16.23
C ALA A 378 37.45 -4.55 -17.62
N SER A 379 37.37 -5.87 -17.89
CA SER A 379 36.83 -6.40 -19.14
C SER A 379 35.39 -5.94 -19.37
N THR A 380 35.07 -5.58 -20.61
CA THR A 380 33.69 -5.37 -21.10
C THR A 380 33.22 -6.52 -22.01
N THR A 381 33.99 -7.61 -22.06
CA THR A 381 33.64 -8.79 -22.88
C THR A 381 32.50 -9.57 -22.23
N ALA A 382 31.39 -9.73 -22.95
CA ALA A 382 30.25 -10.54 -22.50
C ALA A 382 30.69 -11.99 -22.20
N GLY A 383 30.23 -12.51 -21.06
CA GLY A 383 30.60 -13.84 -20.56
C GLY A 383 31.84 -13.85 -19.67
N THR A 384 32.47 -12.69 -19.39
CA THR A 384 33.56 -12.61 -18.41
C THR A 384 33.02 -12.99 -17.02
N GLN A 385 33.53 -14.06 -16.43
CA GLN A 385 33.16 -14.48 -15.08
C GLN A 385 33.71 -13.48 -14.05
N VAL A 386 32.85 -13.06 -13.13
CA VAL A 386 33.24 -12.15 -12.05
C VAL A 386 34.05 -12.89 -10.98
N GLN A 387 34.88 -12.12 -10.28
CA GLN A 387 35.73 -12.59 -9.19
C GLN A 387 35.56 -11.69 -7.97
N ILE A 388 36.17 -12.06 -6.85
CA ILE A 388 36.47 -11.11 -5.77
C ILE A 388 37.91 -10.61 -5.88
N TYR A 389 38.12 -9.33 -5.60
CA TYR A 389 39.43 -8.71 -5.58
C TYR A 389 39.51 -7.64 -4.50
N SER A 390 40.73 -7.30 -4.07
CA SER A 390 41.00 -6.19 -3.16
C SER A 390 40.23 -4.94 -3.58
N CYS A 391 39.51 -4.32 -2.65
CA CYS A 391 38.67 -3.16 -2.93
C CYS A 391 39.53 -1.92 -3.19
N TRP A 392 39.46 -1.34 -4.39
CA TRP A 392 40.26 -0.15 -4.74
C TRP A 392 39.45 0.98 -5.39
N GLY A 393 38.14 0.82 -5.54
CA GLY A 393 37.25 1.87 -6.06
C GLY A 393 37.27 2.00 -7.59
N GLY A 394 37.70 0.95 -8.30
CA GLY A 394 37.66 0.91 -9.76
C GLY A 394 36.24 0.89 -10.33
N THR A 395 36.09 1.36 -11.57
CA THR A 395 34.80 1.31 -12.28
C THR A 395 34.29 -0.13 -12.47
N ASN A 396 35.21 -1.10 -12.58
CA ASN A 396 34.92 -2.53 -12.66
C ASN A 396 34.57 -3.19 -11.31
N GLN A 397 34.55 -2.41 -10.22
CA GLN A 397 34.08 -2.81 -8.88
C GLN A 397 32.89 -1.97 -8.41
N THR A 398 32.42 -1.04 -9.24
CA THR A 398 31.31 -0.13 -8.92
C THR A 398 30.04 -0.67 -9.54
N TRP A 399 29.15 -1.17 -8.69
CA TRP A 399 27.90 -1.80 -9.07
C TRP A 399 26.72 -0.92 -8.71
N THR A 400 25.78 -0.79 -9.63
CA THR A 400 24.54 -0.06 -9.46
C THR A 400 23.39 -1.04 -9.38
N ARG A 401 22.70 -1.08 -8.24
CA ARG A 401 21.42 -1.79 -8.12
C ARG A 401 20.32 -0.93 -8.73
N THR A 402 19.75 -1.37 -9.84
CA THR A 402 18.64 -0.64 -10.51
C THR A 402 17.30 -0.98 -9.86
N SER A 403 16.24 -0.20 -10.10
CA SER A 403 14.89 -0.54 -9.64
C SER A 403 14.37 -1.86 -10.23
N ALA A 404 14.83 -2.23 -11.43
CA ALA A 404 14.41 -3.43 -12.15
C ALA A 404 15.02 -4.74 -11.62
N GLY A 405 15.82 -4.70 -10.56
CA GLY A 405 16.48 -5.90 -10.04
C GLY A 405 17.92 -6.09 -10.47
N GLU A 406 18.40 -5.33 -11.45
CA GLU A 406 19.72 -5.56 -12.04
C GLU A 406 20.84 -5.05 -11.12
N LEU A 407 21.97 -5.75 -11.14
CA LEU A 407 23.26 -5.22 -10.67
C LEU A 407 24.09 -4.89 -11.91
N SER A 408 24.13 -3.62 -12.31
CA SER A 408 24.89 -3.19 -13.49
C SER A 408 26.26 -2.61 -13.13
N VAL A 409 27.23 -2.79 -14.03
CA VAL A 409 28.60 -2.27 -13.95
C VAL A 409 28.92 -1.51 -15.24
N TYR A 410 29.77 -0.48 -15.12
CA TYR A 410 30.04 0.51 -16.17
C TYR A 410 28.80 1.32 -16.58
N ASP A 411 29.02 2.32 -17.44
CA ASP A 411 28.00 3.27 -17.88
C ASP A 411 27.95 3.41 -19.41
N GLY A 412 26.88 4.04 -19.90
CA GLY A 412 26.70 4.35 -21.32
C GLY A 412 26.72 3.12 -22.23
N GLY A 413 27.39 3.21 -23.38
CA GLY A 413 27.48 2.12 -24.36
C GLY A 413 28.30 0.90 -23.91
N SER A 414 28.94 0.96 -22.75
CA SER A 414 29.70 -0.16 -22.16
C SER A 414 28.99 -0.78 -20.94
N ARG A 415 27.76 -0.36 -20.63
CA ARG A 415 26.97 -0.88 -19.52
C ARG A 415 26.75 -2.39 -19.65
N MET A 416 27.09 -3.12 -18.59
CA MET A 416 26.91 -4.57 -18.47
C MET A 416 26.12 -4.90 -17.20
N CYS A 417 25.50 -6.07 -17.15
CA CYS A 417 24.73 -6.56 -16.01
C CYS A 417 25.32 -7.86 -15.47
N LEU A 418 25.25 -8.03 -14.16
CA LEU A 418 25.54 -9.31 -13.49
C LEU A 418 24.53 -10.35 -13.96
N ASP A 419 25.02 -11.49 -14.44
CA ASP A 419 24.24 -12.46 -15.20
C ASP A 419 24.56 -13.89 -14.73
N ALA A 420 23.52 -14.68 -14.45
CA ALA A 420 23.66 -16.12 -14.29
C ALA A 420 23.78 -16.77 -15.68
N SER A 421 24.99 -17.25 -15.98
CA SER A 421 25.39 -17.62 -17.34
C SER A 421 24.45 -18.65 -17.97
N GLY A 422 23.94 -18.33 -19.15
CA GLY A 422 23.06 -19.21 -19.92
C GLY A 422 21.72 -19.49 -19.23
N GLN A 423 21.25 -18.59 -18.37
CA GLN A 423 20.04 -18.80 -17.54
C GLN A 423 20.15 -20.03 -16.63
N GLY A 424 21.38 -20.37 -16.22
CA GLY A 424 21.63 -21.52 -15.35
C GLY A 424 21.01 -21.33 -13.97
N ALA A 425 20.31 -22.37 -13.50
CA ALA A 425 19.67 -22.41 -12.18
C ALA A 425 20.20 -23.56 -11.30
N ALA A 426 21.41 -24.05 -11.57
CA ALA A 426 22.04 -25.14 -10.84
C ALA A 426 23.27 -24.66 -10.05
N ASN A 427 23.61 -25.39 -8.98
CA ASN A 427 24.85 -25.16 -8.23
C ASN A 427 26.07 -25.22 -9.16
N GLY A 428 26.98 -24.26 -9.01
CA GLY A 428 28.15 -24.11 -9.85
C GLY A 428 27.90 -23.32 -11.14
N THR A 429 26.69 -22.83 -11.39
CA THR A 429 26.43 -21.91 -12.51
C THR A 429 27.34 -20.69 -12.38
N LYS A 430 28.06 -20.35 -13.45
CA LYS A 430 28.97 -19.20 -13.47
C LYS A 430 28.17 -17.91 -13.39
N VAL A 431 28.65 -16.97 -12.58
CA VAL A 431 28.13 -15.60 -12.59
C VAL A 431 29.08 -14.73 -13.41
N VAL A 432 28.55 -14.10 -14.45
CA VAL A 432 29.32 -13.38 -15.48
C VAL A 432 28.80 -11.95 -15.62
N VAL A 433 29.49 -11.12 -16.40
CA VAL A 433 28.90 -9.91 -16.97
C VAL A 433 28.37 -10.18 -18.37
N TRP A 434 27.18 -9.68 -18.67
CA TRP A 434 26.56 -9.76 -20.00
C TRP A 434 25.89 -8.43 -20.37
N SER A 435 25.57 -8.23 -21.65
CA SER A 435 24.79 -7.06 -22.06
C SER A 435 23.44 -7.06 -21.35
N CYS A 436 23.10 -5.93 -20.72
CA CYS A 436 21.84 -5.79 -20.00
C CYS A 436 20.65 -6.01 -20.94
N ASN A 437 19.77 -6.95 -20.61
CA ASN A 437 18.63 -7.34 -21.45
C ASN A 437 17.32 -7.50 -20.67
N GLY A 438 17.32 -7.22 -19.36
CA GLY A 438 16.13 -7.28 -18.50
C GLY A 438 15.62 -8.69 -18.18
N GLN A 439 16.30 -9.75 -18.63
CA GLN A 439 15.90 -11.13 -18.35
C GLN A 439 16.06 -11.47 -16.86
N ALA A 440 15.27 -12.44 -16.38
CA ALA A 440 15.24 -12.82 -14.96
C ALA A 440 16.59 -13.34 -14.43
N ASN A 441 17.45 -13.89 -15.29
CA ASN A 441 18.81 -14.33 -14.92
C ASN A 441 19.79 -13.15 -14.67
N GLN A 442 19.37 -11.91 -14.97
CA GLN A 442 20.10 -10.68 -14.65
C GLN A 442 19.48 -9.89 -13.49
N GLN A 443 18.43 -10.42 -12.87
CA GLN A 443 17.74 -9.81 -11.75
C GLN A 443 18.14 -10.47 -10.44
N TRP A 444 18.35 -9.66 -9.41
CA TRP A 444 18.92 -10.07 -8.13
C TRP A 444 18.17 -9.44 -6.97
N HIS A 445 17.90 -10.23 -5.93
CA HIS A 445 17.36 -9.79 -4.66
C HIS A 445 18.51 -9.60 -3.67
N LEU A 446 18.63 -8.41 -3.10
CA LEU A 446 19.56 -8.13 -2.00
C LEU A 446 18.79 -8.33 -0.70
N ASN A 447 19.11 -9.41 0.02
CA ASN A 447 18.32 -9.86 1.15
C ASN A 447 18.82 -9.23 2.46
N ALA A 448 17.94 -9.16 3.46
CA ALA A 448 18.24 -8.59 4.77
C ALA A 448 19.35 -9.33 5.53
N ASP A 449 19.50 -10.63 5.28
CA ASP A 449 20.50 -11.50 5.88
C ASP A 449 21.89 -11.35 5.23
N GLY A 450 22.03 -10.43 4.27
CA GLY A 450 23.24 -10.17 3.50
C GLY A 450 23.40 -11.07 2.29
N THR A 451 22.53 -12.05 2.05
CA THR A 451 22.63 -12.85 0.82
C THR A 451 22.18 -12.06 -0.41
N VAL A 452 22.69 -12.44 -1.57
CA VAL A 452 22.22 -11.93 -2.87
C VAL A 452 21.71 -13.13 -3.67
N THR A 453 20.41 -13.18 -3.96
CA THR A 453 19.80 -14.31 -4.69
C THR A 453 19.43 -13.94 -6.11
N GLY A 454 19.67 -14.85 -7.05
CA GLY A 454 19.20 -14.68 -8.43
C GLY A 454 17.69 -14.86 -8.50
N ALA A 455 16.98 -13.91 -9.14
CA ALA A 455 15.52 -13.94 -9.23
C ALA A 455 15.00 -15.17 -9.98
N GLN A 456 15.71 -15.63 -11.02
CA GLN A 456 15.34 -16.83 -11.76
C GLN A 456 15.65 -18.13 -11.01
N SER A 457 16.82 -18.21 -10.37
CA SER A 457 17.34 -19.47 -9.84
C SER A 457 16.97 -19.72 -8.38
N GLY A 458 16.70 -18.65 -7.62
CA GLY A 458 16.61 -18.70 -6.16
C GLY A 458 17.93 -19.02 -5.45
N LEU A 459 19.04 -19.16 -6.19
CA LEU A 459 20.36 -19.51 -5.66
C LEU A 459 21.13 -18.25 -5.25
N CYS A 460 22.03 -18.41 -4.28
CA CYS A 460 22.85 -17.35 -3.74
C CYS A 460 24.11 -17.10 -4.58
N LEU A 461 24.50 -15.83 -4.66
CA LEU A 461 25.80 -15.37 -5.12
C LEU A 461 26.87 -15.87 -4.14
N ASP A 462 27.75 -16.75 -4.60
CA ASP A 462 28.65 -17.55 -3.76
C ASP A 462 30.10 -17.37 -4.23
N VAL A 463 31.00 -17.00 -3.31
CA VAL A 463 32.44 -17.07 -3.57
C VAL A 463 32.88 -18.52 -3.51
N SER A 464 33.35 -19.05 -4.64
CA SER A 464 33.65 -20.47 -4.82
C SER A 464 34.67 -20.98 -3.81
N GLY A 465 34.34 -22.08 -3.15
CA GLY A 465 35.17 -22.70 -2.12
C GLY A 465 35.38 -21.84 -0.87
N ALA A 466 34.55 -20.82 -0.65
CA ALA A 466 34.71 -19.82 0.42
C ALA A 466 36.11 -19.17 0.45
N SER A 467 36.77 -19.08 -0.71
CA SER A 467 38.10 -18.50 -0.83
C SER A 467 38.09 -17.01 -0.49
N THR A 468 39.16 -16.55 0.14
CA THR A 468 39.40 -15.12 0.43
C THR A 468 40.52 -14.54 -0.43
N ALA A 469 41.08 -15.32 -1.36
CA ALA A 469 42.16 -14.90 -2.24
C ALA A 469 41.66 -13.94 -3.34
N ASP A 470 42.56 -13.06 -3.81
CA ASP A 470 42.26 -12.24 -4.99
C ASP A 470 42.14 -13.15 -6.21
N GLY A 471 41.11 -12.92 -7.01
CA GLY A 471 40.80 -13.73 -8.19
C GLY A 471 39.95 -14.96 -7.91
N ALA A 472 39.44 -15.14 -6.69
CA ALA A 472 38.47 -16.19 -6.43
C ALA A 472 37.16 -15.93 -7.20
N LEU A 473 36.71 -16.92 -7.96
CA LEU A 473 35.55 -16.80 -8.84
C LEU A 473 34.23 -16.85 -8.06
N VAL A 474 33.22 -16.19 -8.62
CA VAL A 474 31.86 -16.19 -8.09
C VAL A 474 30.95 -17.07 -8.94
N GLN A 475 30.06 -17.79 -8.27
CA GLN A 475 29.13 -18.76 -8.85
C GLN A 475 27.75 -18.65 -8.17
N LEU A 476 26.77 -19.38 -8.68
CA LEU A 476 25.53 -19.67 -7.95
C LEU A 476 25.66 -20.93 -7.12
N TRP A 477 25.13 -20.89 -5.91
CA TRP A 477 25.05 -22.04 -5.04
C TRP A 477 23.82 -22.00 -4.14
N THR A 478 23.38 -23.15 -3.64
CA THR A 478 22.29 -23.23 -2.66
C THR A 478 22.59 -22.33 -1.48
N CYS A 479 21.61 -21.51 -1.11
CA CYS A 479 21.72 -20.59 0.01
C CYS A 479 21.87 -21.38 1.33
N GLY A 480 23.02 -21.21 1.97
CA GLY A 480 23.33 -21.83 3.27
C GLY A 480 23.64 -20.82 4.37
N GLY A 481 23.56 -19.51 4.06
CA GLY A 481 23.87 -18.43 5.01
C GLY A 481 25.36 -18.32 5.38
N GLY A 482 26.24 -19.02 4.66
CA GLY A 482 27.69 -18.96 4.87
C GLY A 482 28.24 -17.56 4.61
N ARG A 483 29.33 -17.18 5.30
CA ARG A 483 29.96 -15.86 5.14
C ARG A 483 30.45 -15.58 3.71
N ASN A 484 30.70 -16.62 2.91
CA ASN A 484 31.08 -16.53 1.50
C ASN A 484 29.88 -16.25 0.56
N GLN A 485 28.66 -16.24 1.09
CA GLN A 485 27.42 -15.86 0.39
C GLN A 485 26.84 -14.54 0.91
N GLN A 486 27.51 -13.90 1.87
CA GLN A 486 27.09 -12.63 2.45
C GLN A 486 27.80 -11.47 1.77
N TRP A 487 27.04 -10.45 1.41
CA TRP A 487 27.45 -9.29 0.66
C TRP A 487 26.86 -8.01 1.25
N THR A 488 27.57 -6.90 1.08
CA THR A 488 27.07 -5.57 1.41
C THR A 488 27.30 -4.64 0.22
N LEU A 489 26.27 -3.95 -0.24
CA LEU A 489 26.36 -2.94 -1.30
C LEU A 489 26.56 -1.55 -0.65
N GLY A 490 27.71 -0.90 -0.93
CA GLY A 490 28.07 0.40 -0.33
C GLY A 490 29.50 0.86 -0.57
#